data_AF-A0A259EX39-F1
#
_entry.id   AF-A0A259EX39-F1
#
_cell.length_a   1.000
_cell.length_b   1.000
_cell.length_c   1.000
_cell.angle_alpha   90.00
_cell.angle_beta   90.00
_cell.angle_gamma   90.00
#
_symmetry.space_group_name_H-M   'P 1'
#
loop_
_entity.id
_entity.type
_entity.pdbx_description
1 polymer ?
#
loop_
_entity_poly.entity_id
_entity_poly.type
_entity_poly.pdbx_seq_one_letter_code
_entity_poly.pdbx_strand_id
1 'polypeptide(L)'
;MSVVNISCYKFVTLADREALRADLSARCLALNLKGTVLLAPEGINVFLAGSREAIDAIVAYLRADARFADLAPKESLSAEPPFRKMRVRLKKEIITMKHPLIRPEAGRAPAVSAATLKEWLDRGTDDAGRPVVMLDTRNGYEVAAGTFENAVGYNIDVFSEFPPRLAQHRNDYA
;
A
#
# COMPACT_ATOMS: atom_id res chain seq x y z
N MET A 1 -15.70 21.74 -5.50
CA MET A 1 -15.58 20.79 -4.37
C MET A 1 -14.34 19.94 -4.61
N SER A 2 -13.47 19.80 -3.61
CA SER A 2 -12.29 18.93 -3.70
C SER A 2 -12.69 17.46 -3.53
N VAL A 3 -12.10 16.57 -4.33
CA VAL A 3 -12.24 15.12 -4.16
C VAL A 3 -11.27 14.65 -3.08
N VAL A 4 -11.77 13.88 -2.13
CA VAL A 4 -10.96 13.22 -1.10
C VAL A 4 -10.53 11.86 -1.62
N ASN A 5 -9.23 11.60 -1.63
CA ASN A 5 -8.64 10.33 -2.00
C ASN A 5 -8.09 9.67 -0.74
N ILE A 6 -8.31 8.37 -0.60
CA ILE A 6 -7.74 7.57 0.48
C ILE A 6 -6.94 6.40 -0.08
N SER A 7 -5.89 6.04 0.64
CA SER A 7 -5.17 4.79 0.44
C SER A 7 -4.87 4.11 1.77
N CYS A 8 -5.10 2.80 1.84
CA CYS A 8 -4.64 1.97 2.95
C CYS A 8 -4.58 0.49 2.55
N TYR A 9 -3.86 -0.29 3.33
CA TYR A 9 -3.87 -1.73 3.24
C TYR A 9 -3.77 -2.32 4.64
N LYS A 10 -4.28 -3.54 4.79
CA LYS A 10 -4.10 -4.32 6.01
C LYS A 10 -3.93 -5.78 5.67
N PHE A 11 -2.89 -6.37 6.24
CA PHE A 11 -2.71 -7.81 6.25
C PHE A 11 -3.48 -8.40 7.43
N VAL A 12 -4.48 -9.21 7.12
CA VAL A 12 -5.36 -9.91 8.05
C VAL A 12 -6.04 -11.03 7.29
N THR A 13 -6.13 -12.22 7.88
CA THR A 13 -6.78 -13.36 7.23
C THR A 13 -8.25 -13.07 6.92
N LEU A 14 -8.64 -13.25 5.65
CA LEU A 14 -10.03 -13.08 5.16
C LEU A 14 -10.57 -14.39 4.57
N ALA A 15 -11.45 -15.07 5.32
CA ALA A 15 -12.10 -16.31 4.88
C ALA A 15 -13.37 -16.06 4.04
N ASP A 16 -14.09 -14.98 4.31
CA ASP A 16 -15.41 -14.57 3.82
C ASP A 16 -15.36 -13.58 2.63
N ARG A 17 -14.30 -13.64 1.81
CA ARG A 17 -13.99 -12.62 0.79
C ARG A 17 -15.09 -12.38 -0.24
N GLU A 18 -15.85 -13.41 -0.63
CA GLU A 18 -16.96 -13.25 -1.58
C GLU A 18 -18.09 -12.41 -0.99
N ALA A 19 -18.43 -12.64 0.29
CA ALA A 19 -19.43 -11.84 1.00
C ALA A 19 -18.96 -10.40 1.20
N LEU A 20 -17.71 -10.22 1.63
CA LEU A 20 -17.08 -8.90 1.74
C LEU A 20 -17.08 -8.15 0.42
N ARG A 21 -16.78 -8.84 -0.70
CA ARG A 21 -16.79 -8.24 -2.02
C ARG A 21 -18.18 -7.74 -2.39
N ALA A 22 -19.22 -8.54 -2.16
CA ALA A 22 -20.59 -8.17 -2.48
C ALA A 22 -21.04 -6.94 -1.69
N ASP A 23 -20.83 -6.96 -0.37
CA ASP A 23 -21.21 -5.85 0.52
C ASP A 23 -20.43 -4.56 0.20
N LEU A 24 -19.10 -4.64 0.11
CA LEU A 24 -18.26 -3.46 -0.20
C LEU A 24 -18.59 -2.89 -1.58
N SER A 25 -18.91 -3.74 -2.56
CA SER A 25 -19.32 -3.26 -3.89
C SER A 25 -20.61 -2.46 -3.79
N ALA A 26 -21.63 -2.99 -3.11
CA ALA A 26 -22.92 -2.32 -2.96
C ALA A 26 -22.78 -0.99 -2.21
N ARG A 27 -22.04 -0.96 -1.11
CA ARG A 27 -21.82 0.27 -0.32
C ARG A 27 -21.04 1.32 -1.08
N CYS A 28 -19.93 0.95 -1.71
CA CYS A 28 -19.14 1.91 -2.47
C CYS A 28 -19.94 2.52 -3.63
N LEU A 29 -20.78 1.71 -4.30
CA LEU A 29 -21.67 2.21 -5.35
C LEU A 29 -22.74 3.15 -4.79
N ALA A 30 -23.39 2.80 -3.68
CA ALA A 30 -24.40 3.63 -3.04
C ALA A 30 -23.83 4.99 -2.56
N LEU A 31 -22.56 5.00 -2.14
CA LEU A 31 -21.83 6.20 -1.73
C LEU A 31 -21.22 6.98 -2.90
N ASN A 32 -21.46 6.57 -4.15
CA ASN A 32 -20.86 7.15 -5.36
C ASN A 32 -19.32 7.22 -5.34
N LEU A 33 -18.67 6.28 -4.64
CA LEU A 33 -17.22 6.18 -4.59
C LEU A 33 -16.66 5.63 -5.90
N LYS A 34 -15.46 6.07 -6.25
CA LYS A 34 -14.68 5.50 -7.36
C LYS A 34 -13.34 5.02 -6.83
N GLY A 35 -12.75 3.99 -7.46
CA GLY A 35 -11.50 3.42 -6.98
C GLY A 35 -11.45 1.92 -7.08
N THR A 36 -10.52 1.32 -6.35
CA THR A 36 -10.28 -0.11 -6.31
C THR A 36 -10.12 -0.61 -4.88
N VAL A 37 -10.86 -1.65 -4.53
CA VAL A 37 -10.62 -2.47 -3.34
C VAL A 37 -10.18 -3.86 -3.80
N LEU A 38 -9.03 -4.32 -3.32
CA LEU A 38 -8.52 -5.67 -3.52
C LEU A 38 -8.73 -6.47 -2.25
N LEU A 39 -9.26 -7.68 -2.40
CA LEU A 39 -9.44 -8.65 -1.32
C LEU A 39 -8.66 -9.91 -1.67
N ALA A 40 -7.75 -10.32 -0.79
CA ALA A 40 -6.96 -11.54 -0.90
C ALA A 40 -7.09 -12.34 0.40
N PRO A 41 -6.75 -13.64 0.43
CA PRO A 41 -6.78 -14.43 1.67
C PRO A 41 -5.99 -13.78 2.80
N GLU A 42 -4.92 -13.06 2.45
CA GLU A 42 -4.00 -12.38 3.36
C GLU A 42 -4.43 -10.96 3.77
N GLY A 43 -5.49 -10.38 3.20
CA GLY A 43 -5.90 -9.02 3.57
C GLY A 43 -6.67 -8.21 2.54
N ILE A 44 -6.65 -6.89 2.76
CA ILE A 44 -7.34 -5.86 1.99
C ILE A 44 -6.38 -4.75 1.56
N ASN A 45 -6.58 -4.22 0.35
CA ASN A 45 -5.91 -3.00 -0.14
C ASN A 45 -6.95 -2.08 -0.79
N VAL A 46 -6.99 -0.82 -0.37
CA VAL A 46 -8.06 0.14 -0.63
C VAL A 46 -7.46 1.39 -1.24
N PHE A 47 -7.97 1.77 -2.41
CA PHE A 47 -7.80 3.08 -3.01
C PHE A 47 -9.18 3.61 -3.39
N LEU A 48 -9.67 4.65 -2.73
CA LEU A 48 -11.00 5.20 -2.97
C LEU A 48 -10.94 6.72 -3.12
N ALA A 49 -11.84 7.26 -3.92
CA ALA A 49 -12.02 8.68 -4.14
C ALA A 49 -13.50 9.05 -4.15
N GLY A 50 -13.86 10.14 -3.49
CA GLY A 50 -15.23 10.63 -3.40
C GLY A 50 -15.37 11.92 -2.60
N SER A 51 -16.60 12.22 -2.18
CA SER A 51 -16.83 13.32 -1.23
C SER A 51 -16.29 12.94 0.16
N ARG A 52 -16.08 13.94 1.02
CA ARG A 52 -15.69 13.74 2.42
C ARG A 52 -16.66 12.80 3.13
N GLU A 53 -17.94 13.06 2.99
CA GLU A 53 -19.02 12.30 3.64
C GLU A 53 -19.02 10.84 3.20
N ALA A 54 -18.80 10.59 1.90
CA ALA A 54 -18.72 9.24 1.34
C ALA A 54 -17.48 8.48 1.84
N ILE A 55 -16.34 9.16 1.92
CA ILE A 55 -15.09 8.59 2.46
C ILE A 55 -15.23 8.27 3.95
N ASP A 56 -15.76 9.19 4.75
CA ASP A 56 -15.94 8.98 6.18
C ASP A 56 -16.91 7.83 6.44
N ALA A 57 -17.99 7.73 5.66
CA ALA A 57 -18.96 6.64 5.77
C ALA A 57 -18.35 5.26 5.46
N ILE A 58 -17.56 5.11 4.39
CA ILE A 58 -16.93 3.82 4.07
C ILE A 58 -15.84 3.46 5.07
N VAL A 59 -15.08 4.45 5.57
CA VAL A 59 -14.04 4.23 6.59
C VAL A 59 -14.67 3.82 7.92
N ALA A 60 -15.76 4.45 8.33
CA ALA A 60 -16.52 4.07 9.52
C ALA A 60 -17.09 2.64 9.38
N TYR A 61 -17.65 2.30 8.21
CA TYR A 61 -18.12 0.95 7.94
C TYR A 61 -16.99 -0.09 8.03
N LEU A 62 -15.84 0.17 7.40
CA LEU A 62 -14.68 -0.72 7.50
C LEU A 62 -14.24 -0.88 8.95
N ARG A 63 -14.09 0.21 9.71
CA ARG A 63 -13.65 0.17 11.11
C ARG A 63 -14.65 -0.50 12.06
N ALA A 64 -15.92 -0.64 11.67
CA ALA A 64 -16.91 -1.40 12.45
C ALA A 64 -16.63 -2.92 12.43
N ASP A 65 -15.90 -3.41 11.44
CA ASP A 65 -15.36 -4.76 11.44
C ASP A 65 -14.08 -4.80 12.29
N ALA A 66 -14.05 -5.63 13.32
CA ALA A 66 -12.90 -5.77 14.24
C ALA A 66 -11.58 -6.07 13.51
N ARG A 67 -11.63 -6.72 12.34
CA ARG A 67 -10.46 -6.98 11.50
C ARG A 67 -9.82 -5.72 10.97
N PHE A 68 -10.57 -4.62 10.86
CA PHE A 68 -10.18 -3.37 10.22
C PHE A 68 -10.30 -2.15 11.14
N ALA A 69 -10.57 -2.35 12.45
CA ALA A 69 -10.82 -1.29 13.42
C ALA A 69 -9.70 -0.24 13.52
N ASP A 70 -8.45 -0.66 13.30
CA ASP A 70 -7.23 0.16 13.33
C ASP A 70 -6.81 0.68 11.94
N LEU A 71 -7.63 0.51 10.90
CA LEU A 71 -7.31 1.07 9.58
C LEU A 71 -7.07 2.57 9.70
N ALA A 72 -5.90 3.02 9.26
CA ALA A 72 -5.52 4.43 9.22
C ALA A 72 -5.29 4.84 7.75
N PRO A 73 -6.34 5.25 7.02
CA PRO A 73 -6.20 5.71 5.65
C PRO A 73 -5.33 6.97 5.58
N LYS A 74 -4.40 6.97 4.62
CA LYS A 74 -3.69 8.18 4.21
C LYS A 74 -4.57 8.93 3.24
N GLU A 75 -4.72 10.23 3.44
CA GLU A 75 -5.58 11.07 2.63
C GLU A 75 -4.79 12.03 1.73
N SER A 76 -5.35 12.33 0.57
CA SER A 76 -4.91 13.42 -0.30
C SER A 76 -6.10 14.05 -1.02
N LEU A 77 -5.94 15.29 -1.47
CA LEU A 77 -6.99 16.03 -2.18
C LEU A 77 -6.66 16.12 -3.67
N SER A 78 -7.68 16.04 -4.52
CA SER A 78 -7.56 16.30 -5.95
C SER A 78 -8.70 17.18 -6.46
N ALA A 79 -8.45 17.92 -7.55
CA ALA A 79 -9.47 18.72 -8.21
C ALA A 79 -10.54 17.85 -8.89
N GLU A 80 -10.12 16.69 -9.41
CA GLU A 80 -10.98 15.74 -10.12
C GLU A 80 -10.79 14.31 -9.60
N PRO A 81 -11.77 13.40 -9.80
CA PRO A 81 -11.64 12.02 -9.40
C PRO A 81 -10.56 11.28 -10.24
N PRO A 82 -9.52 10.69 -9.62
CA PRO A 82 -8.46 10.00 -10.37
C PRO A 82 -8.90 8.65 -10.95
N PHE A 83 -10.04 8.13 -10.49
CA PHE A 83 -10.58 6.84 -10.93
C PHE A 83 -11.84 7.01 -11.78
N ARG A 84 -11.95 6.24 -12.86
CA ARG A 84 -13.13 6.27 -13.75
C ARG A 84 -14.34 5.54 -13.17
N LYS A 85 -14.13 4.44 -12.43
CA LYS A 85 -15.20 3.58 -11.90
C LYS A 85 -14.79 2.88 -10.62
N MET A 86 -15.78 2.41 -9.85
CA MET A 86 -15.56 1.54 -8.70
C MET A 86 -15.24 0.10 -9.13
N ARG A 87 -14.31 -0.54 -8.42
CA ARG A 87 -13.97 -1.96 -8.59
C ARG A 87 -13.70 -2.61 -7.23
N VAL A 88 -14.40 -3.70 -6.92
CA VAL A 88 -13.99 -4.60 -5.83
C VAL A 88 -13.59 -5.93 -6.45
N ARG A 89 -12.36 -6.37 -6.21
CA ARG A 89 -11.76 -7.52 -6.90
C ARG A 89 -11.20 -8.51 -5.90
N LEU A 90 -11.50 -9.79 -6.13
CA LEU A 90 -10.78 -10.88 -5.49
C LEU A 90 -9.45 -11.09 -6.20
N LYS A 91 -8.39 -11.24 -5.41
CA LYS A 91 -7.02 -11.51 -5.86
C LYS A 91 -6.42 -12.64 -5.04
N LYS A 92 -5.30 -13.18 -5.54
CA LYS A 92 -4.48 -14.13 -4.79
C LYS A 92 -3.68 -13.43 -3.70
N GLU A 93 -3.16 -12.25 -4.01
CA GLU A 93 -2.36 -11.39 -3.13
C GLU A 93 -2.85 -9.94 -3.28
N ILE A 94 -2.83 -9.16 -2.20
CA ILE A 94 -3.15 -7.72 -2.27
C ILE A 94 -1.95 -6.88 -2.74
N ILE A 95 -0.74 -7.44 -2.63
CA ILE A 95 0.51 -6.95 -3.21
C ILE A 95 1.21 -8.18 -3.79
N THR A 96 1.25 -8.30 -5.12
CA THR A 96 1.71 -9.53 -5.78
C THR A 96 3.23 -9.65 -5.73
N MET A 97 3.74 -10.54 -4.89
CA MET A 97 5.14 -10.91 -4.78
C MET A 97 5.41 -12.34 -5.30
N LYS A 98 4.37 -13.17 -5.44
CA LYS A 98 4.45 -14.59 -5.85
C LYS A 98 5.34 -15.43 -4.94
N HIS A 99 5.45 -15.05 -3.68
CA HIS A 99 6.31 -15.71 -2.69
C HIS A 99 5.46 -16.21 -1.49
N PRO A 100 4.85 -17.41 -1.59
CA PRO A 100 3.80 -17.88 -0.68
C PRO A 100 4.25 -18.11 0.79
N LEU A 101 5.55 -18.09 1.07
CA LEU A 101 6.09 -18.26 2.42
C LEU A 101 6.10 -16.98 3.25
N ILE A 102 5.87 -15.82 2.63
CA ILE A 102 5.81 -14.55 3.37
C ILE A 102 4.43 -14.44 3.98
N ARG A 103 4.37 -14.38 5.32
CA ARG A 103 3.16 -14.10 6.10
C ARG A 103 3.29 -12.73 6.73
N PRO A 104 2.84 -11.65 6.06
CA PRO A 104 2.98 -10.30 6.61
C PRO A 104 2.21 -10.08 7.93
N GLU A 105 1.23 -10.94 8.21
CA GLU A 105 0.51 -10.98 9.50
C GLU A 105 1.38 -11.50 10.67
N ALA A 106 2.44 -12.27 10.40
CA ALA A 106 3.31 -12.86 11.42
C ALA A 106 4.36 -11.86 11.97
N GLY A 107 4.46 -10.67 11.39
CA GLY A 107 5.35 -9.61 11.85
C GLY A 107 5.71 -8.65 10.73
N ARG A 108 5.68 -7.35 11.03
CA ARG A 108 6.18 -6.32 10.12
C ARG A 108 7.67 -6.11 10.39
N ALA A 109 8.43 -5.84 9.32
CA ALA A 109 9.78 -5.31 9.47
C ALA A 109 9.73 -4.00 10.29
N PRO A 110 10.84 -3.65 10.99
CA PRO A 110 10.95 -2.38 11.68
C PRO A 110 10.62 -1.20 10.75
N ALA A 111 9.91 -0.21 11.27
CA ALA A 111 9.60 1.02 10.56
C ALA A 111 10.39 2.19 11.16
N VAL A 112 10.74 3.17 10.33
CA VAL A 112 11.41 4.40 10.73
C VAL A 112 10.48 5.59 10.48
N SER A 113 10.50 6.59 11.36
CA SER A 113 9.73 7.82 11.16
C SER A 113 10.30 8.66 10.02
N ALA A 114 9.50 9.51 9.39
CA ALA A 114 10.00 10.38 8.31
C ALA A 114 11.10 11.35 8.79
N ALA A 115 10.99 11.88 10.01
CA ALA A 115 12.01 12.77 10.58
C ALA A 115 13.34 12.03 10.81
N THR A 116 13.28 10.86 11.45
CA THR A 116 14.45 10.01 11.67
C THR A 116 15.09 9.56 10.35
N LEU A 117 14.28 9.16 9.37
CA LEU A 117 14.79 8.79 8.05
C LEU A 117 15.52 9.96 7.39
N LYS A 118 14.97 11.18 7.46
CA LYS A 118 15.66 12.36 6.95
C LYS A 118 17.02 12.57 7.62
N GLU A 119 17.09 12.49 8.94
CA GLU A 119 18.35 12.62 9.69
C GLU A 119 19.37 11.56 9.27
N TRP A 120 18.93 10.31 9.11
CA TRP A 120 19.77 9.22 8.65
C TRP A 120 20.32 9.44 7.24
N LEU A 121 19.51 9.99 6.33
CA LEU A 121 19.93 10.28 4.96
C LEU A 121 20.87 11.48 4.90
N ASP A 122 20.60 12.55 5.66
CA ASP A 122 21.47 13.72 5.74
C ASP A 122 22.85 13.36 6.33
N ARG A 123 22.87 12.44 7.31
CA ARG A 123 24.09 11.96 7.97
C ARG A 123 24.80 10.83 7.21
N GLY A 124 24.07 10.06 6.41
CA GLY A 124 24.54 8.86 5.72
C GLY A 124 24.65 7.59 6.59
N THR A 125 24.27 7.66 7.88
CA THR A 125 24.34 6.53 8.81
C THR A 125 23.12 6.44 9.73
N ASP A 126 22.77 5.22 10.15
CA ASP A 126 21.71 4.98 11.14
C ASP A 126 22.18 5.31 12.57
N ASP A 127 21.31 5.08 13.57
CA ASP A 127 21.61 5.38 14.98
C ASP A 127 22.75 4.54 15.57
N ALA A 128 23.11 3.43 14.92
CA ALA A 128 24.24 2.57 15.28
C ALA A 128 25.52 2.93 14.49
N GLY A 129 25.49 3.99 13.68
CA GLY A 129 26.63 4.41 12.85
C GLY A 129 26.84 3.55 11.60
N ARG A 130 25.86 2.70 11.23
CA ARG A 130 25.97 1.87 10.02
C ARG A 130 25.58 2.67 8.78
N PRO A 131 26.29 2.52 7.65
CA PRO A 131 25.92 3.16 6.39
C PRO A 131 24.48 2.84 5.98
N VAL A 132 23.75 3.86 5.54
CA VAL A 132 22.35 3.71 5.10
C VAL A 132 22.33 3.46 3.59
N VAL A 133 21.70 2.36 3.20
CA VAL A 133 21.39 2.06 1.79
C VAL A 133 19.88 2.12 1.61
N MET A 134 19.42 3.00 0.72
CA MET A 134 18.01 3.07 0.36
C MET A 134 17.75 2.26 -0.91
N LEU A 135 16.84 1.28 -0.82
CA LEU A 135 16.37 0.50 -1.96
C LEU A 135 14.98 0.99 -2.38
N ASP A 136 14.84 1.41 -3.62
CA ASP A 136 13.54 1.72 -4.23
C ASP A 136 12.93 0.44 -4.80
N THR A 137 11.82 0.01 -4.20
CA THR A 137 11.14 -1.24 -4.53
C THR A 137 10.02 -1.07 -5.56
N ARG A 138 9.85 0.16 -6.06
CA ARG A 138 8.81 0.51 -7.05
C ARG A 138 9.22 0.11 -8.46
N ASN A 139 8.24 0.10 -9.37
CA ASN A 139 8.51 -0.19 -10.77
C ASN A 139 9.32 0.93 -11.44
N GLY A 140 10.05 0.61 -12.52
CA GLY A 140 10.96 1.54 -13.20
C GLY A 140 10.30 2.85 -13.62
N TYR A 141 9.04 2.82 -14.07
CA TYR A 141 8.31 4.04 -14.44
C TYR A 141 8.02 4.97 -13.25
N GLU A 142 7.84 4.42 -12.04
CA GLU A 142 7.61 5.19 -10.81
C GLU A 142 8.91 5.83 -10.33
N VAL A 143 10.02 5.10 -10.44
CA VAL A 143 11.37 5.62 -10.14
C VAL A 143 11.72 6.76 -11.10
N ALA A 144 11.43 6.59 -12.40
CA ALA A 144 11.67 7.61 -13.42
C ALA A 144 10.85 8.90 -13.19
N ALA A 145 9.67 8.80 -12.57
CA ALA A 145 8.87 9.96 -12.20
C ALA A 145 9.44 10.75 -11.01
N GLY A 146 10.34 10.14 -10.24
CA GLY A 146 11.01 10.75 -9.10
C GLY A 146 11.35 9.72 -8.02
N THR A 147 12.55 9.84 -7.44
CA THR A 147 13.03 8.99 -6.35
C THR A 147 13.88 9.82 -5.38
N PHE A 148 14.21 9.24 -4.23
CA PHE A 148 15.14 9.86 -3.28
C PHE A 148 16.56 9.90 -3.88
N GLU A 149 17.33 10.90 -3.49
CA GLU A 149 18.73 10.99 -3.87
C GLU A 149 19.50 9.74 -3.41
N ASN A 150 20.35 9.21 -4.29
CA ASN A 150 21.15 8.00 -4.07
C ASN A 150 20.35 6.70 -3.78
N ALA A 151 19.03 6.69 -4.00
CA ALA A 151 18.25 5.45 -3.89
C ALA A 151 18.63 4.47 -5.01
N VAL A 152 18.88 3.22 -4.62
CA VAL A 152 19.16 2.12 -5.55
C VAL A 152 17.84 1.61 -6.11
N GLY A 153 17.65 1.73 -7.42
CA GLY A 153 16.55 1.11 -8.14
C GLY A 153 17.02 -0.09 -8.96
N TYR A 154 16.20 -1.15 -9.03
CA TYR A 154 16.49 -2.34 -9.85
C TYR A 154 15.80 -2.33 -11.22
N ASN A 155 15.14 -1.23 -11.59
CA ASN A 155 14.39 -1.06 -12.84
C ASN A 155 13.47 -2.26 -13.16
N ILE A 156 12.65 -2.64 -12.18
CA ILE A 156 11.70 -3.76 -12.31
C ILE A 156 10.43 -3.31 -13.03
N ASP A 157 9.85 -4.17 -13.85
CA ASP A 157 8.57 -3.91 -14.51
C ASP A 157 7.38 -4.29 -13.62
N VAL A 158 7.60 -5.28 -12.74
CA VAL A 158 6.62 -5.75 -11.76
C VAL A 158 7.28 -6.10 -10.43
N PHE A 159 6.58 -5.86 -9.33
CA PHE A 159 7.09 -6.10 -7.98
C PHE A 159 7.60 -7.53 -7.71
N SER A 160 7.05 -8.55 -8.39
CA SER A 160 7.53 -9.94 -8.24
C SER A 160 8.97 -10.17 -8.74
N GLU A 161 9.55 -9.21 -9.46
CA GLU A 161 10.96 -9.23 -9.87
C GLU A 161 11.90 -8.71 -8.76
N PHE A 162 11.38 -7.99 -7.76
CA PHE A 162 12.20 -7.43 -6.69
C PHE A 162 12.98 -8.51 -5.89
N PRO A 163 12.36 -9.62 -5.43
CA PRO A 163 13.09 -10.63 -4.64
C PRO A 163 14.29 -11.25 -5.36
N PRO A 164 14.19 -11.72 -6.63
CA PRO A 164 15.36 -12.25 -7.32
C PRO A 164 16.42 -11.18 -7.62
N ARG A 165 16.02 -9.92 -7.88
CA ARG A 165 16.98 -8.81 -8.08
C ARG A 165 17.76 -8.54 -6.79
N LEU A 166 17.07 -8.42 -5.66
CA LEU A 166 17.73 -8.21 -4.37
C LEU A 166 18.69 -9.36 -4.03
N ALA A 167 18.31 -10.61 -4.31
CA ALA A 167 19.17 -11.76 -4.05
C ALA A 167 20.48 -11.72 -4.86
N GLN A 168 20.44 -11.23 -6.11
CA GLN A 168 21.62 -11.08 -6.97
C GLN A 168 22.57 -9.98 -6.48
N HIS A 169 22.02 -8.91 -5.92
CA HIS A 169 22.75 -7.70 -5.50
C HIS A 169 22.99 -7.62 -3.99
N ARG A 170 22.69 -8.68 -3.24
CA ARG A 170 22.75 -8.65 -1.77
C ARG A 170 24.14 -8.33 -1.23
N ASN A 171 25.18 -8.79 -1.92
CA ASN A 171 26.58 -8.61 -1.52
C ASN A 171 27.13 -7.23 -1.90
N ASP A 172 26.42 -6.44 -2.72
CA ASP A 172 26.85 -5.11 -3.12
C ASP A 172 26.75 -4.11 -1.96
N TYR A 173 26.02 -4.47 -0.90
CA TYR A 173 25.69 -3.64 0.25
C TYR A 173 26.00 -4.31 1.60
N ALA A 174 26.82 -5.37 1.59
CA ALA A 174 27.20 -6.14 2.78
C ALA A 174 28.34 -5.51 3.56
#